data_AF-A0A3R9XT76-F1
#
_entry.id   AF-A0A3R9XT76-F1
#
_cell.length_a   1.000
_cell.length_b   1.000
_cell.length_c   1.000
_cell.angle_alpha   90.00
_cell.angle_beta   90.00
_cell.angle_gamma   90.00
#
_symmetry.space_group_name_H-M   'P 1'
#
loop_
_entity.id
_entity.type
_entity.pdbx_description
1 polymer ?
#
loop_
_entity_poly.entity_id
_entity_poly.type
_entity_poly.pdbx_seq_one_letter_code
_entity_poly.pdbx_strand_id
1 'polypeptide(L)'
;MAGIVRSGDVVRAPTVRCRVRPAPGPGSSPRGPGDAALLACRCRGVVLLWPVTQGGTWRVARRLWNAAVDPTAERTVAPVCPRVCDGAPDGDPAPDVLARVRAIGPYFAVTCGPRPDAARFRPLTDLYADRDGALGAYVAEVGRRLGTGQRRVAASTLHIGTAARLWSVTLAVAALTGRAPGLAPDRVWWSTPESGPVDLWLPEVPALSAPAGGDLPGALHETVVVRHLQPLGDALRAHCGLSPHVLRGNAAAALIGALRVLTTHAPDAPCPPLPLVAGLLAREPLAGAGAFTPRPLTYRRRSCCLYYRVRGGGLCGECVLKPSGTPR
;
A
#
# COMPACT_ATOMS: atom_id res chain seq x y z
N MET A 1 -1.36 11.46 58.76
CA MET A 1 -0.11 11.90 58.11
C MET A 1 0.20 10.93 56.98
N ALA A 2 0.35 11.46 55.74
CA ALA A 2 0.96 10.93 54.50
C ALA A 2 0.86 9.41 54.18
N GLY A 3 0.45 8.89 53.01
CA GLY A 3 0.23 9.36 51.63
C GLY A 3 0.42 8.11 50.73
N ILE A 4 -0.39 7.79 49.73
CA ILE A 4 -0.19 8.03 48.28
C ILE A 4 -1.25 7.22 47.48
N VAL A 5 -1.48 7.60 46.22
CA VAL A 5 -2.64 7.49 45.33
C VAL A 5 -2.69 6.26 44.36
N ARG A 6 -3.90 5.68 44.22
CA ARG A 6 -4.73 5.11 43.09
C ARG A 6 -4.25 4.17 41.93
N SER A 7 -5.27 3.37 41.52
CA SER A 7 -5.64 2.80 40.20
C SER A 7 -4.93 1.51 39.77
N GLY A 8 -5.54 0.55 39.08
CA GLY A 8 -6.81 0.39 38.38
C GLY A 8 -6.71 -0.92 37.57
N ASP A 9 -7.82 -1.57 37.26
CA ASP A 9 -7.89 -2.93 36.71
C ASP A 9 -6.94 -3.21 35.51
N VAL A 10 -6.16 -4.28 35.63
CA VAL A 10 -5.32 -4.83 34.56
C VAL A 10 -6.13 -5.84 33.75
N VAL A 11 -6.54 -5.46 32.54
CA VAL A 11 -7.00 -6.42 31.52
C VAL A 11 -5.80 -7.25 31.05
N ARG A 12 -5.73 -8.52 31.46
CA ARG A 12 -4.68 -9.46 31.05
C ARG A 12 -4.88 -9.89 29.60
N ALA A 13 -3.99 -9.46 28.70
CA ALA A 13 -3.81 -10.09 27.39
C ALA A 13 -3.12 -11.47 27.54
N PRO A 14 -3.43 -12.48 26.71
CA PRO A 14 -2.85 -13.81 26.86
C PRO A 14 -1.38 -13.82 26.41
N THR A 15 -0.47 -14.08 27.35
CA THR A 15 0.94 -14.36 27.10
C THR A 15 1.13 -15.62 26.26
N VAL A 16 1.74 -15.49 25.09
CA VAL A 16 2.31 -16.61 24.31
C VAL A 16 3.57 -17.08 25.03
N ARG A 17 3.61 -18.32 25.53
CA ARG A 17 4.84 -18.94 26.06
C ARG A 17 5.53 -19.72 24.94
N CYS A 18 6.62 -19.19 24.42
CA CYS A 18 7.56 -19.94 23.58
C CYS A 18 8.54 -20.73 24.47
N ARG A 19 8.68 -22.04 24.26
CA ARG A 19 9.72 -22.87 24.90
C ARG A 19 10.74 -23.25 23.83
N VAL A 20 11.95 -22.71 23.94
CA VAL A 20 13.11 -23.12 23.13
C VAL A 20 13.85 -24.20 23.91
N ARG A 21 14.14 -25.36 23.29
CA ARG A 21 15.05 -26.36 23.84
C ARG A 21 16.40 -26.27 23.10
N PRO A 22 17.54 -26.20 23.79
CA PRO A 22 18.84 -26.30 23.15
C PRO A 22 19.11 -27.75 22.69
N ALA A 23 19.90 -27.90 21.63
CA ALA A 23 20.38 -29.21 21.15
C ALA A 23 21.36 -29.85 22.15
N PRO A 24 21.48 -31.19 22.21
CA PRO A 24 22.47 -31.86 23.04
C PRO A 24 23.89 -31.60 22.51
N GLY A 25 24.87 -31.51 23.43
CA GLY A 25 26.28 -31.23 23.14
C GLY A 25 26.98 -32.28 22.28
N PRO A 26 28.22 -32.00 21.84
CA PRO A 26 28.90 -32.78 20.81
C PRO A 26 29.39 -34.11 21.38
N GLY A 27 28.68 -35.21 21.07
CA GLY A 27 29.05 -36.53 21.57
C GLY A 27 28.36 -37.73 20.91
N SER A 28 27.65 -37.55 19.79
CA SER A 28 27.06 -38.68 19.05
C SER A 28 27.17 -38.45 17.55
N SER A 29 27.86 -39.38 16.89
CA SER A 29 28.10 -39.40 15.44
C SER A 29 26.77 -39.43 14.65
N PRO A 30 26.66 -38.72 13.52
CA PRO A 30 25.40 -38.64 12.76
C PRO A 30 25.12 -39.97 12.05
N ARG A 31 23.96 -40.58 12.31
CA ARG A 31 23.46 -41.70 11.50
C ARG A 31 22.53 -41.16 10.41
N GLY A 32 23.10 -40.88 9.25
CA GLY A 32 22.38 -40.71 7.98
C GLY A 32 22.00 -39.27 7.59
N PRO A 33 21.71 -39.03 6.30
CA PRO A 33 21.37 -37.70 5.80
C PRO A 33 19.92 -37.37 6.18
N GLY A 34 19.71 -36.78 7.36
CA GLY A 34 18.34 -36.50 7.82
C GLY A 34 18.15 -35.70 9.10
N ASP A 35 19.19 -35.32 9.86
CA ASP A 35 19.01 -34.59 11.12
C ASP A 35 18.92 -33.07 10.90
N ALA A 36 17.75 -32.61 10.44
CA ALA A 36 17.39 -31.20 10.46
C ALA A 36 16.74 -30.84 11.81
N ALA A 37 17.33 -29.89 12.55
CA ALA A 37 16.72 -29.37 13.76
C ALA A 37 15.36 -28.72 13.41
N LEU A 38 14.28 -29.17 14.05
CA LEU A 38 12.93 -28.62 13.83
C LEU A 38 12.57 -27.62 14.93
N LEU A 39 12.30 -26.37 14.55
CA LEU A 39 11.65 -25.39 15.43
C LEU A 39 10.13 -25.62 15.37
N ALA A 40 9.52 -25.85 16.52
CA ALA A 40 8.08 -26.03 16.65
C ALA A 40 7.45 -24.84 17.37
N CYS A 41 6.51 -24.15 16.72
CA CYS A 41 5.68 -23.13 17.35
C CYS A 41 4.23 -23.60 17.39
N ARG A 42 3.61 -23.59 18.59
CA ARG A 42 2.24 -24.05 18.81
C ARG A 42 1.36 -22.85 19.15
N CYS A 43 0.44 -22.51 18.26
CA CYS A 43 -0.50 -21.42 18.48
C CYS A 43 -1.93 -21.93 18.19
N ARG A 44 -2.81 -21.89 19.21
CA ARG A 44 -4.23 -22.30 19.14
C ARG A 44 -4.48 -23.62 18.40
N GLY A 45 -3.74 -24.68 18.76
CA GLY A 45 -3.93 -26.03 18.21
C GLY A 45 -3.17 -26.32 16.91
N VAL A 46 -2.60 -25.32 16.24
CA VAL A 46 -1.79 -25.51 15.03
C VAL A 46 -0.31 -25.63 15.42
N VAL A 47 0.33 -26.71 14.97
CA VAL A 47 1.78 -26.94 15.13
C VAL A 47 2.44 -26.64 13.80
N LEU A 48 3.29 -25.61 13.76
CA LEU A 48 4.16 -25.32 12.62
C LEU A 48 5.55 -25.88 12.91
N LEU A 49 6.04 -26.74 12.01
CA LEU A 49 7.38 -27.33 12.09
C LEU A 49 8.30 -26.66 11.06
N TRP A 50 9.51 -26.27 11.49
CA TRP A 50 10.47 -25.54 10.68
C TRP A 50 11.84 -26.23 10.63
N PRO A 51 12.31 -26.74 9.48
CA PRO A 51 13.65 -27.30 9.40
C PRO A 51 14.70 -26.19 9.34
N VAL A 52 15.69 -26.24 10.23
CA VAL A 52 16.88 -25.39 10.18
C VAL A 52 17.94 -26.10 9.36
N THR A 53 18.09 -25.75 8.09
CA THR A 53 19.27 -26.09 7.29
C THR A 53 19.88 -24.83 6.69
N GLN A 54 21.20 -24.70 6.83
CA GLN A 54 21.97 -23.62 6.23
C GLN A 54 21.96 -23.77 4.70
N GLY A 55 21.43 -22.77 3.98
CA GLY A 55 21.80 -22.51 2.58
C GLY A 55 21.09 -23.30 1.46
N GLY A 56 19.83 -23.70 1.57
CA GLY A 56 19.10 -24.43 0.50
C GLY A 56 17.76 -23.79 0.05
N THR A 57 17.46 -23.87 -1.25
CA THR A 57 16.29 -23.29 -1.94
C THR A 57 14.92 -23.88 -1.54
N TRP A 58 13.88 -23.06 -1.69
CA TRP A 58 12.49 -23.31 -1.26
C TRP A 58 11.79 -24.47 -2.00
N ARG A 59 11.11 -25.35 -1.25
CA ARG A 59 9.95 -26.12 -1.75
C ARG A 59 8.83 -26.11 -0.69
N VAL A 60 7.79 -25.32 -0.91
CA VAL A 60 6.59 -25.35 -0.04
C VAL A 60 5.79 -26.62 -0.34
N ALA A 61 5.62 -27.48 0.66
CA ALA A 61 4.76 -28.66 0.57
C ALA A 61 3.28 -28.23 0.41
N ARG A 62 2.74 -28.52 -0.77
CA ARG A 62 1.48 -28.04 -1.35
C ARG A 62 0.18 -28.55 -0.71
N ARG A 63 0.18 -29.20 0.47
CA ARG A 63 -0.94 -30.08 0.89
C ARG A 63 -1.72 -29.75 2.18
N LEU A 64 -1.41 -28.71 2.96
CA LEU A 64 -2.14 -28.45 4.22
C LEU A 64 -3.01 -27.19 4.26
N TRP A 65 -3.12 -26.42 3.18
CA TRP A 65 -4.01 -25.24 3.16
C TRP A 65 -5.48 -25.58 2.79
N ASN A 66 -5.74 -26.76 2.22
CA ASN A 66 -7.05 -27.07 1.61
C ASN A 66 -8.07 -27.74 2.55
N ALA A 67 -7.81 -27.90 3.85
CA ALA A 67 -8.67 -28.71 4.73
C ALA A 67 -9.40 -27.95 5.85
N ALA A 68 -9.41 -26.60 5.86
CA ALA A 68 -10.13 -25.85 6.88
C ALA A 68 -10.80 -24.59 6.29
N VAL A 69 -11.84 -24.79 5.47
CA VAL A 69 -12.85 -23.76 5.23
C VAL A 69 -14.21 -24.44 5.34
N ASP A 70 -14.71 -24.53 6.57
CA ASP A 70 -16.12 -24.76 6.84
C ASP A 70 -16.88 -23.46 6.52
N PRO A 71 -17.91 -23.47 5.65
CA PRO A 71 -18.63 -22.28 5.23
C PRO A 71 -19.52 -21.66 6.33
N THR A 72 -19.54 -22.21 7.55
CA THR A 72 -20.38 -21.70 8.66
C THR A 72 -19.61 -21.00 9.80
N ALA A 73 -18.28 -20.91 9.74
CA ALA A 73 -17.50 -20.27 10.79
C ALA A 73 -17.54 -18.73 10.69
N GLU A 74 -17.99 -18.09 11.77
CA GLU A 74 -18.03 -16.63 11.96
C GLU A 74 -16.70 -15.94 11.58
N ARG A 75 -16.81 -14.71 11.08
CA ARG A 75 -15.73 -13.84 10.59
C ARG A 75 -14.51 -13.78 11.51
N THR A 76 -13.57 -14.70 11.32
CA THR A 76 -12.23 -14.61 11.91
C THR A 76 -11.32 -13.75 11.03
N VAL A 77 -10.80 -12.68 11.63
CA VAL A 77 -9.77 -11.79 11.09
C VAL A 77 -8.60 -12.62 10.54
N ALA A 78 -8.21 -12.37 9.28
CA ALA A 78 -7.08 -13.05 8.64
C ALA A 78 -5.78 -12.84 9.45
N PRO A 79 -4.86 -13.81 9.51
CA PRO A 79 -3.64 -13.67 10.29
C PRO A 79 -2.76 -12.55 9.74
N VAL A 80 -2.41 -11.60 10.59
CA VAL A 80 -1.40 -10.55 10.34
C VAL A 80 -0.03 -11.22 10.15
N CYS A 81 0.75 -10.73 9.17
CA CYS A 81 2.10 -11.21 8.88
C CYS A 81 2.98 -11.13 10.14
N PRO A 82 3.55 -12.24 10.64
CA PRO A 82 4.30 -12.24 11.91
C PRO A 82 5.74 -11.75 11.77
N ARG A 83 6.17 -11.24 10.61
CA ARG A 83 7.48 -10.60 10.48
C ARG A 83 7.38 -9.16 10.97
N VAL A 84 7.52 -8.99 12.29
CA VAL A 84 8.20 -7.81 12.81
C VAL A 84 9.62 -7.90 12.26
N CYS A 85 9.98 -7.01 11.34
CA CYS A 85 11.32 -6.89 10.80
C CYS A 85 12.23 -6.25 11.87
N ASP A 86 12.58 -7.01 12.90
CA ASP A 86 13.61 -6.60 13.85
C ASP A 86 14.98 -6.81 13.22
N GLY A 87 15.65 -5.69 12.91
CA GLY A 87 17.01 -5.68 12.37
C GLY A 87 17.19 -4.69 11.22
N ALA A 88 17.14 -3.38 11.51
CA ALA A 88 17.71 -2.36 10.63
C ALA A 88 18.93 -1.75 11.35
N PRO A 89 20.07 -1.56 10.67
CA PRO A 89 21.26 -0.96 11.26
C PRO A 89 21.01 0.51 11.64
N ASP A 90 21.70 0.97 12.68
CA ASP A 90 21.61 2.34 13.22
C ASP A 90 22.11 3.38 12.20
N GLY A 91 21.18 3.96 11.45
CA GLY A 91 21.34 5.10 10.55
C GLY A 91 19.97 5.44 9.96
N ASP A 92 19.63 6.72 9.77
CA ASP A 92 18.31 7.10 9.24
C ASP A 92 18.14 6.53 7.81
N PRO A 93 17.34 5.47 7.61
CA PRO A 93 17.34 4.69 6.37
C PRO A 93 16.57 5.40 5.24
N ALA A 94 15.98 6.56 5.53
CA ALA A 94 15.01 7.19 4.65
C ALA A 94 15.58 7.70 3.30
N PRO A 95 16.79 8.29 3.21
CA PRO A 95 17.35 8.72 1.91
C PRO A 95 17.66 7.55 0.96
N ASP A 96 18.23 6.45 1.47
CA ASP A 96 18.50 5.23 0.68
C ASP A 96 17.20 4.56 0.21
N VAL A 97 16.18 4.54 1.08
CA VAL A 97 14.86 4.02 0.72
C VAL A 97 14.24 4.82 -0.43
N LEU A 98 14.29 6.16 -0.41
CA LEU A 98 13.72 6.97 -1.50
C LEU A 98 14.45 6.77 -2.83
N ALA A 99 15.77 6.56 -2.82
CA ALA A 99 16.54 6.22 -4.02
C ALA A 99 16.07 4.87 -4.61
N ARG A 100 15.90 3.85 -3.75
CA ARG A 100 15.38 2.53 -4.15
C ARG A 100 13.94 2.61 -4.67
N VAL A 101 13.09 3.41 -4.03
CA VAL A 101 11.71 3.66 -4.49
C VAL A 101 11.73 4.31 -5.88
N ARG A 102 12.55 5.34 -6.10
CA ARG A 102 12.69 6.01 -7.39
C ARG A 102 13.11 5.06 -8.52
N ALA A 103 13.99 4.11 -8.22
CA ALA A 103 14.48 3.14 -9.21
C ALA A 103 13.39 2.19 -9.74
N ILE A 104 12.24 2.05 -9.06
CA ILE A 104 11.13 1.20 -9.49
C ILE A 104 10.45 1.76 -10.75
N GLY A 105 10.39 3.08 -10.90
CA GLY A 105 9.83 3.70 -12.10
C GLY A 105 9.28 5.11 -11.90
N PRO A 106 8.77 5.73 -12.98
CA PRO A 106 8.40 7.15 -12.99
C PRO A 106 7.27 7.50 -12.02
N TYR A 107 6.30 6.60 -11.81
CA TYR A 107 5.24 6.81 -10.81
C TYR A 107 5.72 6.68 -9.36
N PHE A 108 6.91 6.13 -9.12
CA PHE A 108 7.51 5.98 -7.79
C PHE A 108 8.55 7.07 -7.50
N ALA A 109 9.09 7.71 -8.54
CA ALA A 109 10.08 8.78 -8.39
C ALA A 109 9.50 9.96 -7.60
N VAL A 110 10.10 10.28 -6.45
CA VAL A 110 9.83 11.50 -5.67
C VAL A 110 11.18 12.10 -5.30
N THR A 111 11.34 13.41 -5.53
CA THR A 111 12.56 14.12 -5.13
C THR A 111 12.45 14.51 -3.66
N CYS A 112 13.56 14.44 -2.94
CA CYS A 112 13.66 14.82 -1.53
C CYS A 112 14.78 15.84 -1.33
N GLY A 113 14.56 16.83 -0.47
CA GLY A 113 15.55 17.86 -0.16
C GLY A 113 15.60 19.00 -1.19
N PRO A 114 16.67 19.81 -1.19
CA PRO A 114 16.79 20.99 -2.05
C PRO A 114 16.63 20.66 -3.54
N ARG A 115 15.92 21.51 -4.27
CA ARG A 115 15.79 21.42 -5.74
C ARG A 115 15.80 22.81 -6.40
N PRO A 116 16.37 22.96 -7.61
CA PRO A 116 16.51 24.28 -8.27
C PRO A 116 15.18 24.96 -8.63
N ASP A 117 14.14 24.18 -8.88
CA ASP A 117 12.81 24.61 -9.33
C ASP A 117 11.78 24.67 -8.19
N ALA A 118 12.24 24.74 -6.92
CA ALA A 118 11.38 24.73 -5.72
C ALA A 118 10.27 25.80 -5.76
N ALA A 119 10.51 26.97 -6.36
CA ALA A 119 9.53 28.05 -6.49
C ALA A 119 8.27 27.68 -7.31
N ARG A 120 8.32 26.59 -8.09
CA ARG A 120 7.15 26.09 -8.86
C ARG A 120 6.22 25.22 -8.01
N PHE A 121 6.68 24.80 -6.84
CA PHE A 121 5.95 23.88 -5.99
C PHE A 121 5.17 24.63 -4.92
N ARG A 122 4.04 24.05 -4.52
CA ARG A 122 3.22 24.51 -3.41
C ARG A 122 2.82 23.32 -2.53
N PRO A 123 2.41 23.52 -1.27
CA PRO A 123 1.85 22.44 -0.46
C PRO A 123 0.68 21.75 -1.17
N LEU A 124 0.60 20.43 -1.08
CA LEU A 124 -0.46 19.65 -1.75
C LEU A 124 -1.85 19.97 -1.20
N THR A 125 -1.94 20.49 0.04
CA THR A 125 -3.16 21.09 0.59
C THR A 125 -3.73 22.22 -0.26
N ASP A 126 -2.90 22.98 -0.99
CA ASP A 126 -3.37 24.07 -1.85
C ASP A 126 -4.20 23.54 -3.02
N LEU A 127 -3.88 22.35 -3.52
CA LEU A 127 -4.67 21.68 -4.55
C LEU A 127 -6.04 21.27 -4.00
N TYR A 128 -6.13 20.85 -2.74
CA TYR A 128 -7.39 20.39 -2.14
C TYR A 128 -8.31 21.56 -1.79
N ALA A 129 -7.72 22.64 -1.29
CA ALA A 129 -8.43 23.85 -0.93
C ALA A 129 -8.75 24.75 -2.13
N ASP A 130 -8.38 24.34 -3.36
CA ASP A 130 -8.46 25.14 -4.59
C ASP A 130 -7.88 26.57 -4.40
N ARG A 131 -6.77 26.67 -3.66
CA ARG A 131 -6.11 27.97 -3.43
C ARG A 131 -5.68 28.57 -4.76
N ASP A 132 -6.00 29.84 -4.95
CA ASP A 132 -5.79 30.59 -6.19
C ASP A 132 -6.39 29.91 -7.45
N GLY A 133 -7.41 29.05 -7.29
CA GLY A 133 -8.01 28.30 -8.40
C GLY A 133 -7.15 27.15 -8.92
N ALA A 134 -6.18 26.68 -8.14
CA ALA A 134 -5.19 25.68 -8.57
C ALA A 134 -5.81 24.34 -9.01
N LEU A 135 -6.89 23.88 -8.38
CA LEU A 135 -7.59 22.65 -8.77
C LEU A 135 -8.29 22.84 -10.11
N GLY A 136 -9.00 23.97 -10.27
CA GLY A 136 -9.65 24.32 -11.53
C GLY A 136 -8.66 24.41 -12.69
N ALA A 137 -7.52 25.08 -12.48
CA ALA A 137 -6.45 25.20 -13.45
C ALA A 137 -5.84 23.85 -13.82
N TYR A 138 -5.57 22.97 -12.84
CA TYR A 138 -5.01 21.66 -13.13
C TYR A 138 -6.00 20.74 -13.85
N VAL A 139 -7.29 20.79 -13.49
CA VAL A 139 -8.34 20.08 -14.25
C VAL A 139 -8.41 20.57 -15.70
N ALA A 140 -8.35 21.88 -15.93
CA ALA A 140 -8.35 22.45 -17.27
C ALA A 140 -7.12 21.97 -18.08
N GLU A 141 -5.94 21.96 -17.45
CA GLU A 141 -4.72 21.49 -18.08
C GLU A 141 -4.75 20.00 -18.43
N VAL A 142 -5.30 19.15 -17.55
CA VAL A 142 -5.54 17.73 -17.87
C VAL A 142 -6.54 17.58 -19.02
N GLY A 143 -7.60 18.42 -19.06
CA GLY A 143 -8.55 18.46 -20.16
C GLY A 143 -7.90 18.81 -21.50
N ARG A 144 -7.03 19.82 -21.50
CA ARG A 144 -6.22 20.23 -22.66
C ARG A 144 -5.34 19.09 -23.16
N ARG A 145 -4.62 18.41 -22.27
CA ARG A 145 -3.76 17.25 -22.62
C ARG A 145 -4.53 16.08 -23.22
N LEU A 146 -5.74 15.83 -22.71
CA LEU A 146 -6.61 14.77 -23.20
C LEU A 146 -7.38 15.17 -24.47
N GLY A 147 -7.29 16.43 -24.91
CA GLY A 147 -8.09 16.95 -26.02
C GLY A 147 -9.60 16.84 -25.75
N THR A 148 -10.04 17.03 -24.50
CA THR A 148 -11.44 16.89 -24.11
C THR A 148 -11.99 18.16 -23.44
N GLY A 149 -13.16 18.62 -23.89
CA GLY A 149 -13.93 19.66 -23.20
C GLY A 149 -14.73 19.14 -22.00
N GLN A 150 -14.69 17.83 -21.74
CA GLN A 150 -15.49 17.22 -20.68
C GLN A 150 -14.77 17.32 -19.34
N ARG A 151 -15.12 18.34 -18.55
CA ARG A 151 -14.52 18.61 -17.23
C ARG A 151 -14.46 17.38 -16.30
N ARG A 152 -15.51 16.56 -16.27
CA ARG A 152 -15.57 15.33 -15.44
C ARG A 152 -14.55 14.27 -15.87
N VAL A 153 -14.23 14.17 -17.17
CA VAL A 153 -13.21 13.24 -17.67
C VAL A 153 -11.83 13.69 -17.20
N ALA A 154 -11.53 14.98 -17.35
CA ALA A 154 -10.28 15.56 -16.87
C ALA A 154 -10.11 15.43 -15.35
N ALA A 155 -11.15 15.76 -14.57
CA ALA A 155 -11.18 15.58 -13.12
C ALA A 155 -10.93 14.12 -12.68
N SER A 156 -11.56 13.16 -13.37
CA SER A 156 -11.35 11.73 -13.10
C SER A 156 -9.90 11.30 -13.37
N THR A 157 -9.32 11.76 -14.49
CA THR A 157 -7.94 11.48 -14.87
C THR A 157 -6.93 12.11 -13.91
N LEU A 158 -7.17 13.35 -13.48
CA LEU A 158 -6.39 14.01 -12.44
C LEU A 158 -6.42 13.18 -11.15
N HIS A 159 -7.62 12.81 -10.67
CA HIS A 159 -7.76 12.03 -9.44
C HIS A 159 -7.03 10.69 -9.48
N ILE A 160 -7.19 9.90 -10.55
CA ILE A 160 -6.50 8.61 -10.65
C ILE A 160 -4.98 8.78 -10.80
N GLY A 161 -4.51 9.83 -11.48
CA GLY A 161 -3.09 10.17 -11.58
C GLY A 161 -2.48 10.50 -10.21
N THR A 162 -3.14 11.36 -9.44
CA THR A 162 -2.71 11.71 -8.07
C THR A 162 -2.75 10.50 -7.14
N ALA A 163 -3.82 9.69 -7.20
CA ALA A 163 -3.92 8.46 -6.42
C ALA A 163 -2.82 7.46 -6.78
N ALA A 164 -2.48 7.33 -8.06
CA ALA A 164 -1.40 6.43 -8.50
C ALA A 164 -0.04 6.87 -7.95
N ARG A 165 0.25 8.17 -7.95
CA ARG A 165 1.49 8.71 -7.37
C ARG A 165 1.59 8.46 -5.87
N LEU A 166 0.54 8.78 -5.13
CA LEU A 166 0.50 8.55 -3.67
C LEU A 166 0.62 7.06 -3.33
N TRP A 167 -0.11 6.19 -4.03
CA TRP A 167 -0.03 4.75 -3.79
C TRP A 167 1.32 4.16 -4.17
N SER A 168 1.90 4.57 -5.29
CA SER A 168 3.22 4.10 -5.71
C SER A 168 4.29 4.38 -4.66
N VAL A 169 4.42 5.62 -4.21
CA VAL A 169 5.41 5.99 -3.18
C VAL A 169 5.12 5.26 -1.87
N THR A 170 3.87 5.30 -1.40
CA THR A 170 3.49 4.78 -0.08
C THR A 170 3.62 3.26 0.01
N LEU A 171 3.17 2.53 -1.03
CA LEU A 171 3.30 1.07 -1.06
C LEU A 171 4.75 0.62 -1.24
N ALA A 172 5.57 1.34 -2.03
CA ALA A 172 6.96 0.96 -2.21
C ALA A 172 7.75 1.11 -0.90
N VAL A 173 7.58 2.21 -0.17
CA VAL A 173 8.20 2.37 1.15
C VAL A 173 7.74 1.24 2.08
N ALA A 174 6.45 0.95 2.13
CA ALA A 174 5.91 -0.14 2.95
C ALA A 174 6.48 -1.52 2.56
N ALA A 175 6.62 -1.80 1.27
CA ALA A 175 7.16 -3.07 0.79
C ALA A 175 8.66 -3.23 1.09
N LEU A 176 9.41 -2.14 1.00
CA LEU A 176 10.87 -2.14 1.20
C LEU A 176 11.28 -2.09 2.68
N THR A 177 10.42 -1.56 3.56
CA THR A 177 10.79 -1.26 4.96
C THR A 177 9.85 -1.83 6.02
N GLY A 178 8.64 -2.26 5.64
CA GLY A 178 7.59 -2.61 6.61
C GLY A 178 7.03 -1.43 7.40
N ARG A 179 7.34 -0.19 7.00
CA ARG A 179 6.95 1.05 7.68
C ARG A 179 6.10 1.94 6.77
N ALA A 180 5.30 2.83 7.37
CA ALA A 180 4.54 3.84 6.63
C ALA A 180 5.38 5.13 6.50
N PRO A 181 5.44 5.76 5.31
CA PRO A 181 6.09 7.06 5.15
C PRO A 181 5.22 8.19 5.72
N GLY A 182 5.86 9.15 6.39
CA GLY A 182 5.25 10.39 6.86
C GLY A 182 4.96 11.35 5.70
N LEU A 183 3.87 11.12 4.99
CA LEU A 183 3.37 11.98 3.90
C LEU A 183 2.20 12.83 4.41
N ALA A 184 2.47 13.75 5.34
CA ALA A 184 1.43 14.69 5.77
C ALA A 184 1.12 15.67 4.61
N PRO A 185 -0.15 16.03 4.34
CA PRO A 185 -0.52 16.88 3.20
C PRO A 185 0.19 18.23 3.09
N ASP A 186 0.55 18.82 4.23
CA ASP A 186 1.31 20.07 4.37
C ASP A 186 2.82 19.90 4.11
N ARG A 187 3.32 18.66 4.15
CA ARG A 187 4.73 18.29 3.93
C ARG A 187 4.99 17.68 2.56
N VAL A 188 3.93 17.33 1.83
CA VAL A 188 4.02 16.92 0.42
C VAL A 188 3.76 18.14 -0.44
N TRP A 189 4.70 18.45 -1.31
CA TRP A 189 4.60 19.59 -2.22
C TRP A 189 4.34 19.10 -3.64
N TRP A 190 3.65 19.89 -4.43
CA TRP A 190 3.25 19.54 -5.78
C TRP A 190 3.47 20.66 -6.77
N SER A 191 3.62 20.28 -8.04
CA SER A 191 3.51 21.18 -9.17
C SER A 191 2.81 20.47 -10.33
N THR A 192 2.35 21.25 -11.31
CA THR A 192 1.81 20.72 -12.56
C THR A 192 2.99 20.47 -13.52
N PRO A 193 3.37 19.21 -13.81
CA PRO A 193 4.46 18.95 -14.75
C PRO A 193 3.97 19.14 -16.18
N GLU A 194 4.86 19.38 -17.14
CA GLU A 194 4.52 19.56 -18.56
C GLU A 194 3.79 18.35 -19.17
N SER A 195 4.12 17.13 -18.70
CA SER A 195 3.46 15.89 -19.09
C SER A 195 3.36 14.93 -17.90
N GLY A 196 2.46 13.94 -18.00
CA GLY A 196 2.31 12.91 -16.96
C GLY A 196 1.44 13.32 -15.75
N PRO A 197 1.44 12.49 -14.70
CA PRO A 197 0.70 12.72 -13.46
C PRO A 197 1.36 13.83 -12.61
N VAL A 198 0.73 14.22 -11.50
CA VAL A 198 1.27 15.26 -10.60
C VAL A 198 2.73 15.00 -10.19
N ASP A 199 3.56 16.04 -10.26
CA ASP A 199 4.93 15.97 -9.74
C ASP A 199 4.89 16.21 -8.23
N LEU A 200 5.55 15.33 -7.48
CA LEU A 200 5.56 15.35 -6.03
C LEU A 200 6.98 15.63 -5.55
N TRP A 201 7.09 16.47 -4.53
CA TRP A 201 8.34 16.84 -3.89
C TRP A 201 8.18 16.76 -2.37
N LEU A 202 9.23 16.29 -1.71
CA LEU A 202 9.36 16.27 -0.26
C LEU A 202 10.50 17.23 0.11
N PRO A 203 10.22 18.45 0.61
CA PRO A 203 11.28 19.38 1.00
C PRO A 203 12.21 18.80 2.08
N GLU A 204 11.66 17.91 2.92
CA GLU A 204 12.35 17.22 4.00
C GLU A 204 12.21 15.71 3.86
N VAL A 205 13.16 14.97 4.43
CA VAL A 205 13.13 13.51 4.47
C VAL A 205 11.92 13.05 5.32
N PRO A 206 11.01 12.22 4.76
CA PRO A 206 9.84 11.80 5.50
C PRO A 206 10.24 10.84 6.62
N ALA A 207 9.78 11.12 7.84
CA ALA A 207 9.92 10.17 8.93
C ALA A 207 9.22 8.85 8.57
N LEU A 208 9.88 7.73 8.85
CA LEU A 208 9.26 6.41 8.74
C LEU A 208 8.65 6.03 10.09
N SER A 209 7.39 5.59 10.08
CA SER A 209 6.68 5.22 11.30
C SER A 209 6.42 3.72 11.35
N ALA A 210 6.71 3.09 12.48
CA ALA A 210 6.20 1.76 12.77
C ALA A 210 4.70 1.90 13.09
N PRO A 211 3.80 1.15 12.42
CA PRO A 211 2.36 1.28 12.65
C PRO A 211 1.98 0.84 14.06
N ALA A 212 1.09 1.58 14.71
CA ALA A 212 0.55 1.24 16.02
C ALA A 212 -0.10 -0.15 15.98
N GLY A 213 0.26 -1.03 16.92
CA GLY A 213 -0.25 -2.40 16.97
C GLY A 213 0.09 -3.27 15.75
N GLY A 214 1.02 -2.84 14.89
CA GLY A 214 1.40 -3.58 13.67
C GLY A 214 0.41 -3.43 12.49
N ASP A 215 -0.61 -2.56 12.59
CA ASP A 215 -1.59 -2.37 11.50
C ASP A 215 -1.05 -1.50 10.35
N LEU A 216 -0.11 -2.04 9.57
CA LEU A 216 0.45 -1.34 8.43
C LEU A 216 -0.62 -0.95 7.39
N PRO A 217 -1.56 -1.83 6.97
CA PRO A 217 -2.64 -1.42 6.06
C PRO A 217 -3.46 -0.24 6.59
N GLY A 218 -3.71 -0.17 7.90
CA GLY A 218 -4.39 0.98 8.51
C GLY A 218 -3.61 2.27 8.42
N ALA A 219 -2.31 2.24 8.71
CA ALA A 219 -1.45 3.41 8.58
C ALA A 219 -1.39 3.92 7.12
N LEU A 220 -1.27 3.02 6.14
CA LEU A 220 -1.25 3.40 4.72
C LEU A 220 -2.62 3.93 4.26
N HIS A 221 -3.72 3.36 4.76
CA HIS A 221 -5.07 3.84 4.50
C HIS A 221 -5.28 5.26 5.04
N GLU A 222 -4.90 5.51 6.28
CA GLU A 222 -4.95 6.83 6.90
C GLU A 222 -4.14 7.85 6.10
N THR A 223 -2.88 7.54 5.78
CA THR A 223 -2.01 8.43 5.01
C THR A 223 -2.61 8.76 3.64
N VAL A 224 -2.94 7.75 2.82
CA VAL A 224 -3.32 8.01 1.42
C VAL A 224 -4.80 8.32 1.28
N VAL A 225 -5.68 7.51 1.87
CA VAL A 225 -7.12 7.65 1.64
C VAL A 225 -7.68 8.82 2.44
N VAL A 226 -7.44 8.83 3.75
CA VAL A 226 -8.08 9.80 4.65
C VAL A 226 -7.47 11.18 4.48
N ARG A 227 -6.14 11.30 4.52
CA ARG A 227 -5.49 12.62 4.50
C ARG A 227 -5.33 13.25 3.12
N HIS A 228 -5.33 12.46 2.05
CA HIS A 228 -5.13 12.98 0.70
C HIS A 228 -6.34 12.78 -0.22
N LEU A 229 -6.79 11.54 -0.42
CA LEU A 229 -7.79 11.25 -1.46
C LEU A 229 -9.21 11.67 -1.08
N GLN A 230 -9.56 11.66 0.21
CA GLN A 230 -10.86 12.19 0.67
C GLN A 230 -10.96 13.70 0.45
N PRO A 231 -10.03 14.56 0.93
CA PRO A 231 -10.07 15.99 0.66
C PRO A 231 -10.06 16.35 -0.82
N LEU A 232 -9.17 15.70 -1.60
CA LEU A 232 -9.13 15.90 -3.06
C LEU A 232 -10.46 15.48 -3.72
N GLY A 233 -11.02 14.35 -3.27
CA GLY A 233 -12.28 13.83 -3.75
C GLY A 233 -13.44 14.79 -3.47
N ASP A 234 -13.52 15.35 -2.27
CA ASP A 234 -14.54 16.32 -1.89
C ASP A 234 -14.45 17.61 -2.69
N ALA A 235 -13.23 18.11 -2.91
CA ALA A 235 -13.01 19.26 -3.80
C ALA A 235 -13.48 18.94 -5.24
N LEU A 236 -13.05 17.82 -5.82
CA LEU A 236 -13.46 17.44 -7.18
C LEU A 236 -14.97 17.17 -7.31
N ARG A 237 -15.62 16.71 -6.24
CA ARG A 237 -17.09 16.60 -6.18
C ARG A 237 -17.73 17.97 -6.27
N ALA A 238 -17.29 18.92 -5.44
CA ALA A 238 -17.83 20.27 -5.40
C ALA A 238 -17.59 21.03 -6.73
N HIS A 239 -16.36 20.99 -7.25
CA HIS A 239 -15.96 21.78 -8.42
C HIS A 239 -16.35 21.16 -9.77
N CYS A 240 -16.42 19.82 -9.85
CA CYS A 240 -16.58 19.11 -11.12
C CYS A 240 -17.75 18.12 -11.15
N GLY A 241 -18.47 17.89 -10.04
CA GLY A 241 -19.55 16.91 -9.99
C GLY A 241 -19.08 15.47 -10.22
N LEU A 242 -17.85 15.14 -9.78
CA LEU A 242 -17.34 13.78 -9.90
C LEU A 242 -18.05 12.86 -8.89
N SER A 243 -18.43 11.64 -9.28
CA SER A 243 -19.18 10.74 -8.40
C SER A 243 -18.28 10.09 -7.34
N PRO A 244 -18.74 9.91 -6.09
CA PRO A 244 -18.03 9.13 -5.07
C PRO A 244 -17.64 7.71 -5.54
N HIS A 245 -18.49 7.06 -6.36
CA HIS A 245 -18.17 5.75 -6.92
C HIS A 245 -17.00 5.78 -7.92
N VAL A 246 -16.86 6.89 -8.67
CA VAL A 246 -15.72 7.10 -9.58
C VAL A 246 -14.44 7.32 -8.77
N LEU A 247 -14.49 8.16 -7.74
CA LEU A 247 -13.36 8.43 -6.84
C LEU A 247 -12.85 7.15 -6.17
N ARG A 248 -13.77 6.39 -5.54
CA ARG A 248 -13.51 5.07 -4.95
C ARG A 248 -12.87 4.10 -5.94
N GLY A 249 -13.46 3.98 -7.13
CA GLY A 249 -12.95 3.11 -8.19
C GLY A 249 -11.56 3.52 -8.69
N ASN A 250 -11.31 4.82 -8.84
CA ASN A 250 -10.02 5.37 -9.23
C ASN A 250 -8.95 5.09 -8.18
N ALA A 251 -9.23 5.32 -6.89
CA ALA A 251 -8.31 5.05 -5.80
C ALA A 251 -7.91 3.57 -5.74
N ALA A 252 -8.88 2.65 -5.84
CA ALA A 252 -8.61 1.22 -5.83
C ALA A 252 -7.88 0.73 -7.10
N ALA A 253 -8.21 1.26 -8.29
CA ALA A 253 -7.49 0.93 -9.52
C ALA A 253 -6.03 1.42 -9.51
N ALA A 254 -5.79 2.61 -8.95
CA ALA A 254 -4.45 3.15 -8.75
C ALA A 254 -3.62 2.27 -7.81
N LEU A 255 -4.21 1.83 -6.69
CA LEU A 255 -3.59 0.89 -5.74
C LEU A 255 -3.17 -0.43 -6.42
N ILE A 256 -4.06 -1.00 -7.24
CA ILE A 256 -3.77 -2.22 -8.02
C ILE A 256 -2.67 -1.97 -9.06
N GLY A 257 -2.65 -0.79 -9.70
CA GLY A 257 -1.58 -0.39 -10.61
C GLY A 257 -0.21 -0.44 -9.94
N ALA A 258 -0.09 0.18 -8.77
CA ALA A 258 1.14 0.17 -7.97
C ALA A 258 1.54 -1.26 -7.55
N LEU A 259 0.57 -2.10 -7.13
CA LEU A 259 0.83 -3.51 -6.82
C LEU A 259 1.45 -4.28 -7.99
N ARG A 260 0.96 -4.07 -9.21
CA ARG A 260 1.50 -4.75 -10.40
C ARG A 260 2.95 -4.37 -10.64
N VAL A 261 3.24 -3.07 -10.62
CA VAL A 261 4.62 -2.59 -10.83
C VAL A 261 5.53 -3.15 -9.74
N LEU A 262 5.12 -3.13 -8.47
CA LEU A 262 5.92 -3.69 -7.38
C LEU A 262 6.13 -5.19 -7.51
N THR A 263 5.11 -5.95 -7.92
CA THR A 263 5.25 -7.40 -8.12
C THR A 263 6.22 -7.74 -9.26
N THR A 264 6.33 -6.87 -10.27
CA THR A 264 7.26 -7.04 -11.40
C THR A 264 8.67 -6.56 -11.07
N HIS A 265 8.82 -5.40 -10.44
CA HIS A 265 10.11 -4.71 -10.29
C HIS A 265 10.74 -4.85 -8.89
N ALA A 266 9.98 -5.33 -7.91
CA ALA A 266 10.47 -5.62 -6.56
C ALA A 266 9.89 -6.95 -6.02
N PRO A 267 10.06 -8.07 -6.75
CA PRO A 267 9.49 -9.37 -6.36
C PRO A 267 10.01 -9.87 -5.01
N ASP A 268 11.24 -9.50 -4.67
CA ASP A 268 11.94 -9.90 -3.43
C ASP A 268 11.85 -8.84 -2.32
N ALA A 269 10.88 -7.92 -2.40
CA ALA A 269 10.67 -6.93 -1.36
C ALA A 269 10.48 -7.62 0.02
N PRO A 270 11.16 -7.17 1.09
CA PRO A 270 11.10 -7.80 2.41
C PRO A 270 9.67 -7.97 2.95
N CYS A 271 8.80 -7.02 2.63
CA CYS A 271 7.38 -7.05 2.94
C CYS A 271 6.57 -7.20 1.64
N PRO A 272 6.02 -8.40 1.33
CA PRO A 272 5.27 -8.61 0.11
C PRO A 272 4.07 -7.65 -0.01
N PRO A 273 3.87 -6.96 -1.15
CA PRO A 273 2.82 -5.94 -1.28
C PRO A 273 1.41 -6.52 -1.41
N LEU A 274 1.26 -7.79 -1.83
CA LEU A 274 -0.06 -8.38 -2.11
C LEU A 274 -0.94 -8.49 -0.85
N PRO A 275 -0.49 -9.04 0.30
CA PRO A 275 -1.28 -9.03 1.53
C PRO A 275 -1.64 -7.62 2.01
N LEU A 276 -0.74 -6.64 1.85
CA LEU A 276 -0.99 -5.24 2.21
C LEU A 276 -2.14 -4.65 1.38
N VAL A 277 -2.11 -4.86 0.06
CA VAL A 277 -3.15 -4.39 -0.85
C VAL A 277 -4.49 -5.10 -0.64
N ALA A 278 -4.48 -6.40 -0.35
CA ALA A 278 -5.70 -7.12 0.01
C ALA A 278 -6.33 -6.54 1.29
N GLY A 279 -5.52 -6.25 2.31
CA GLY A 279 -5.97 -5.59 3.55
C GLY A 279 -6.51 -4.18 3.34
N LEU A 280 -5.89 -3.40 2.44
CA LEU A 280 -6.37 -2.07 2.05
C LEU A 280 -7.71 -2.12 1.30
N LEU A 281 -7.85 -3.05 0.35
CA LEU A 281 -9.08 -3.26 -0.42
C LEU A 281 -10.25 -3.79 0.40
N ALA A 282 -10.00 -4.29 1.62
CA ALA A 282 -11.05 -4.71 2.55
C ALA A 282 -11.61 -3.55 3.40
N ARG A 283 -11.03 -2.34 3.32
CA ARG A 283 -11.44 -1.17 4.12
C ARG A 283 -12.27 -0.18 3.31
N GLU A 284 -13.28 0.41 3.93
CA GLU A 284 -14.01 1.53 3.32
C GLU A 284 -13.11 2.78 3.24
N PRO A 285 -13.21 3.59 2.17
CA PRO A 285 -14.16 3.49 1.07
C PRO A 285 -13.75 2.49 -0.02
N LEU A 286 -12.59 1.82 0.03
CA LEU A 286 -12.12 0.94 -1.05
C LEU A 286 -12.88 -0.40 -1.14
N ALA A 287 -13.46 -0.84 -0.03
CA ALA A 287 -14.15 -2.12 0.10
C ALA A 287 -15.26 -2.31 -0.93
N GLY A 288 -15.07 -3.24 -1.87
CA GLY A 288 -16.06 -3.48 -2.94
C GLY A 288 -16.01 -2.45 -4.09
N ALA A 289 -14.92 -1.69 -4.25
CA ALA A 289 -14.71 -0.83 -5.43
C ALA A 289 -14.57 -1.62 -6.75
N GLY A 290 -14.26 -2.92 -6.64
CA GLY A 290 -14.02 -3.82 -7.75
C GLY A 290 -14.01 -5.28 -7.33
N ALA A 291 -13.89 -6.17 -8.31
CA ALA A 291 -13.59 -7.58 -8.11
C ALA A 291 -12.07 -7.78 -8.23
N PHE A 292 -11.44 -8.27 -7.17
CA PHE A 292 -10.00 -8.52 -7.09
C PHE A 292 -9.73 -10.01 -7.01
N THR A 293 -8.85 -10.51 -7.88
CA THR A 293 -8.33 -11.87 -7.82
C THR A 293 -6.81 -11.79 -7.69
N PRO A 294 -6.20 -12.38 -6.64
CA PRO A 294 -4.76 -12.26 -6.43
C PRO A 294 -3.94 -13.17 -7.36
N ARG A 295 -4.51 -14.28 -7.84
CA ARG A 295 -3.85 -15.25 -8.73
C ARG A 295 -4.84 -15.80 -9.77
N PRO A 296 -4.67 -15.52 -11.07
CA PRO A 296 -3.78 -14.49 -11.61
C PRO A 296 -4.16 -13.10 -11.08
N LEU A 297 -3.18 -12.18 -10.99
CA LEU A 297 -3.37 -10.84 -10.45
C LEU A 297 -4.28 -10.01 -11.39
N THR A 298 -5.58 -10.03 -11.12
CA THR A 298 -6.59 -9.36 -11.92
C THR A 298 -7.48 -8.47 -11.06
N TYR A 299 -7.96 -7.40 -11.65
CA TYR A 299 -8.91 -6.51 -11.01
C TYR A 299 -9.87 -5.92 -12.05
N ARG A 300 -11.14 -5.77 -11.67
CA ARG A 300 -12.17 -5.13 -12.49
C ARG A 300 -12.97 -4.19 -11.61
N ARG A 301 -13.03 -2.91 -11.97
CA ARG A 301 -13.84 -1.94 -11.20
C ARG A 301 -15.33 -2.24 -11.32
N ARG A 302 -16.09 -1.77 -10.33
CA ARG A 302 -17.56 -1.67 -10.38
C ARG A 302 -18.05 -0.29 -10.83
N SER A 303 -17.13 0.63 -11.13
CA SER A 303 -17.42 1.97 -11.65
C SER A 303 -16.55 2.29 -12.87
N CYS A 304 -17.06 3.17 -13.73
CA CYS A 304 -16.33 3.66 -14.89
C CYS A 304 -15.50 4.91 -14.54
N CYS A 305 -14.22 4.97 -14.93
CA CYS A 305 -13.39 6.18 -14.73
C CYS A 305 -13.60 7.25 -15.80
N LEU A 306 -14.56 7.10 -16.70
CA LEU A 306 -14.87 8.04 -17.78
C LEU A 306 -13.82 8.17 -18.89
N TYR A 307 -12.67 7.49 -18.78
CA TYR A 307 -11.58 7.58 -19.77
C TYR A 307 -12.01 7.15 -21.19
N TYR A 308 -12.99 6.24 -21.31
CA TYR A 308 -13.55 5.84 -22.60
C TYR A 308 -14.18 6.99 -23.40
N ARG A 309 -14.45 8.14 -22.76
CA ARG A 309 -15.00 9.35 -23.40
C ARG A 309 -13.91 10.22 -24.04
N VAL A 310 -12.63 9.92 -23.80
CA VAL A 310 -11.51 10.56 -24.50
C VAL A 310 -11.47 10.01 -25.92
N ARG A 311 -11.43 10.91 -26.92
CA ARG A 311 -11.37 10.53 -28.33
C ARG A 311 -10.08 9.72 -28.56
N GLY A 312 -10.22 8.49 -29.06
CA GLY A 312 -9.10 7.56 -29.27
C GLY A 312 -8.54 6.91 -27.99
N GLY A 313 -9.11 7.16 -26.80
CA GLY A 313 -8.59 6.62 -25.53
C GLY A 313 -8.90 5.15 -25.28
N GLY A 314 -9.98 4.62 -25.86
CA GLY A 314 -10.39 3.22 -25.66
C GLY A 314 -10.80 2.90 -24.21
N LEU A 315 -10.76 1.61 -23.84
CA LEU A 315 -11.11 1.16 -22.49
C LEU A 315 -9.86 1.07 -21.61
N CYS A 316 -9.90 1.64 -20.41
CA CYS A 316 -8.82 1.54 -19.44
C CYS A 316 -8.57 0.08 -18.98
N GLY A 317 -7.39 -0.18 -18.39
CA GLY A 317 -6.98 -1.51 -17.91
C GLY A 317 -8.03 -2.22 -17.04
N GLU A 318 -8.62 -1.52 -16.07
CA GLU A 318 -9.58 -2.04 -15.08
C GLU A 318 -11.05 -1.75 -15.44
N CYS A 319 -11.38 -1.56 -16.73
CA CYS A 319 -12.69 -1.05 -17.12
C CYS A 319 -13.84 -1.99 -16.75
N VAL A 320 -14.91 -1.42 -16.18
CA VAL A 320 -16.18 -2.13 -15.91
C VAL A 320 -16.91 -2.52 -17.21
N LEU A 321 -16.62 -1.83 -18.32
CA LEU A 321 -17.25 -2.05 -19.62
C LEU A 321 -16.54 -3.12 -20.46
N LYS A 322 -15.42 -3.69 -19.99
CA LYS A 322 -14.78 -4.81 -20.69
C LYS A 322 -15.67 -6.06 -20.56
N PRO A 323 -15.87 -6.84 -21.64
CA PRO A 323 -16.56 -8.11 -21.55
C PRO A 323 -15.91 -9.04 -20.52
N SER A 324 -16.71 -9.82 -19.82
CA SER A 324 -16.18 -10.84 -18.90
C SER A 324 -15.42 -11.90 -19.72
N GLY A 325 -14.21 -12.26 -19.29
CA GLY A 325 -13.40 -13.29 -19.96
C GLY A 325 -12.45 -12.77 -21.04
N THR A 326 -12.45 -11.48 -21.38
CA THR A 326 -11.42 -10.91 -22.26
C THR A 326 -10.06 -10.94 -21.55
N PRO A 327 -9.05 -11.66 -22.10
CA PRO A 327 -7.69 -11.60 -21.58
C PRO A 327 -7.18 -10.16 -21.59
N ARG A 328 -6.26 -9.85 -20.67
CA ARG A 328 -5.56 -8.56 -20.67
C ARG A 328 -4.41 -8.57 -21.62
#